data_AF-A0A8T6WDY9-F1
#
_entry.id   AF-A0A8T6WDY9-F1
#
_cell.length_a   1.000
_cell.length_b   1.000
_cell.length_c   1.000
_cell.angle_alpha   90.00
_cell.angle_beta   90.00
_cell.angle_gamma   90.00
#
_symmetry.space_group_name_H-M   'P 1'
#
loop_
_entity.id
_entity.type
_entity.pdbx_description
1 polymer ?
#
loop_
_entity_poly.entity_id
_entity_poly.type
_entity_poly.pdbx_seq_one_letter_code
_entity_poly.pdbx_strand_id
1 'polypeptide(L)'
;MNEGNRKVDRFLTESGLWEGPFTNYVNREETLIQKGKISIKVTVEEDNVITQEVALFDDEGNRGPYTGSAKVKVEGDKLRNMLEITEDPNTGNTIDHHTLNGFILDKHLLIVETYDEVFPDGRVDARRNTNHYYFLSEDEMYMLSDVHVNEKLLVFANAKLKKIK
;
A
#
# COMPACT_ATOMS: atom_id res chain seq x y z
N MET A 1 -21.94 -17.88 -11.35
CA MET A 1 -21.07 -16.81 -10.85
C MET A 1 -21.82 -16.09 -9.74
N ASN A 2 -21.37 -16.19 -8.49
CA ASN A 2 -21.95 -15.40 -7.40
C ASN A 2 -21.39 -13.96 -7.46
N GLU A 3 -22.05 -13.04 -6.79
CA GLU A 3 -21.69 -11.62 -6.79
C GLU A 3 -20.29 -11.37 -6.22
N GLY A 4 -19.85 -12.19 -5.26
CA GLY A 4 -18.48 -12.16 -4.70
C GLY A 4 -17.40 -12.44 -5.74
N ASN A 5 -17.58 -13.44 -6.62
CA ASN A 5 -16.62 -13.74 -7.67
C ASN A 5 -16.47 -12.58 -8.67
N ARG A 6 -17.57 -11.87 -9.00
CA ARG A 6 -17.49 -10.70 -9.91
C ARG A 6 -16.68 -9.53 -9.33
N LYS A 7 -16.68 -9.34 -8.00
CA LYS A 7 -15.92 -8.28 -7.33
C LYS A 7 -14.42 -8.58 -7.38
N VAL A 8 -14.06 -9.84 -7.15
CA VAL A 8 -12.68 -10.34 -7.26
C VAL A 8 -12.18 -10.26 -8.69
N ASP A 9 -12.95 -10.78 -9.66
CA ASP A 9 -12.59 -10.77 -11.08
C ASP A 9 -12.31 -9.34 -11.56
N ARG A 10 -13.12 -8.36 -11.13
CA ARG A 10 -12.90 -6.96 -11.43
C ARG A 10 -11.59 -6.43 -10.86
N PHE A 11 -11.29 -6.71 -9.59
CA PHE A 11 -10.03 -6.27 -8.98
C PHE A 11 -8.81 -6.90 -9.66
N LEU A 12 -8.91 -8.16 -10.10
CA LEU A 12 -7.86 -8.83 -10.87
C LEU A 12 -7.64 -8.18 -12.25
N THR A 13 -8.67 -7.60 -12.88
CA THR A 13 -8.52 -6.84 -14.14
C THR A 13 -7.89 -5.46 -13.97
N GLU A 14 -7.80 -4.94 -12.74
CA GLU A 14 -7.15 -3.66 -12.43
C GLU A 14 -5.61 -3.76 -12.35
N SER A 15 -5.04 -4.91 -12.74
CA SER A 15 -3.61 -5.02 -13.05
C SER A 15 -3.17 -3.94 -14.03
N GLY A 16 -1.95 -3.44 -13.86
CA GLY A 16 -1.44 -2.33 -14.67
C GLY A 16 -0.55 -1.39 -13.87
N LEU A 17 -0.17 -0.31 -14.54
CA LEU A 17 0.62 0.76 -13.93
C LEU A 17 -0.28 1.95 -13.62
N TRP A 18 -0.31 2.35 -12.37
CA TRP A 18 -1.13 3.45 -11.87
C TRP A 18 -0.25 4.59 -11.38
N GLU A 19 -0.49 5.80 -11.87
CA GLU A 19 0.34 6.95 -11.53
C GLU A 19 -0.48 8.20 -11.24
N GLY A 20 0.05 9.06 -10.39
CA GLY A 20 -0.56 10.36 -10.15
C GLY A 20 0.16 11.16 -9.08
N PRO A 21 -0.30 12.40 -8.83
CA PRO A 21 0.22 13.21 -7.74
C PRO A 21 -0.20 12.62 -6.39
N PHE A 22 0.69 12.69 -5.41
CA PHE A 22 0.37 12.41 -4.01
C PHE A 22 0.58 13.64 -3.12
N THR A 23 -0.04 13.62 -1.95
CA THR A 23 0.25 14.53 -0.85
C THR A 23 0.25 13.76 0.45
N ASN A 24 1.35 13.88 1.20
CA ASN A 24 1.49 13.34 2.55
C ASN A 24 1.47 14.48 3.56
N TYR A 25 0.74 14.26 4.64
CA TYR A 25 0.73 15.08 5.85
C TYR A 25 1.49 14.30 6.92
N VAL A 26 2.68 14.75 7.26
CA VAL A 26 3.56 14.07 8.23
C VAL A 26 3.44 14.77 9.57
N ASN A 27 2.84 14.08 10.53
CA ASN A 27 2.65 14.53 11.91
C ASN A 27 3.95 14.39 12.72
N ARG A 28 4.91 15.27 12.43
CA ARG A 28 6.08 15.59 13.28
C ARG A 28 5.90 17.01 13.83
N GLU A 29 6.76 17.43 14.76
CA GLU A 29 6.64 18.66 15.57
C GLU A 29 6.27 19.96 14.80
N GLU A 30 6.38 20.00 13.46
CA GLU A 30 5.94 21.11 12.60
C GLU A 30 5.10 20.71 11.36
N THR A 31 4.28 19.64 11.41
CA THR A 31 3.42 19.14 10.30
C THR A 31 3.99 19.38 8.90
N LEU A 32 4.84 18.47 8.42
CA LEU A 32 5.45 18.59 7.10
C LEU A 32 4.46 18.11 6.02
N ILE A 33 4.22 18.96 5.02
CA ILE A 33 3.52 18.55 3.79
C ILE A 33 4.56 18.12 2.76
N GLN A 34 4.51 16.86 2.35
CA GLN A 34 5.33 16.34 1.24
C GLN A 34 4.42 16.13 0.03
N LYS A 35 4.92 16.48 -1.15
CA LYS A 35 4.22 16.31 -2.43
C LYS A 35 5.17 15.71 -3.44
N GLY A 36 4.59 15.10 -4.46
CA GLY A 36 5.34 14.51 -5.55
C GLY A 36 4.43 13.61 -6.38
N LYS A 37 5.04 12.67 -7.08
CA LYS A 37 4.34 11.66 -7.88
C LYS A 37 4.52 10.27 -7.28
N ILE A 38 3.45 9.48 -7.30
CA ILE A 38 3.46 8.07 -6.90
C ILE A 38 3.22 7.21 -8.14
N SER A 39 3.89 6.06 -8.19
CA SER A 39 3.67 5.01 -9.17
C SER A 39 3.40 3.71 -8.43
N ILE A 40 2.31 3.03 -8.78
CA ILE A 40 1.89 1.75 -8.21
C ILE A 40 1.73 0.78 -9.36
N LYS A 41 2.58 -0.23 -9.39
CA LYS A 41 2.47 -1.32 -10.34
C LYS A 41 1.74 -2.47 -9.67
N VAL A 42 0.64 -2.89 -10.26
CA VAL A 42 -0.17 -4.02 -9.81
C VAL A 42 -0.03 -5.15 -10.82
N THR A 43 0.49 -6.28 -10.37
CA THR A 43 0.63 -7.48 -11.19
C THR A 43 -0.27 -8.57 -10.63
N VAL A 44 -0.99 -9.26 -11.50
CA VAL A 44 -1.80 -10.43 -11.15
C VAL A 44 -1.12 -11.66 -11.73
N GLU A 45 -0.74 -12.56 -10.85
CA GLU A 45 -0.12 -13.85 -11.14
C GLU A 45 -1.21 -14.95 -11.20
N GLU A 46 -0.80 -16.18 -11.51
CA GLU A 46 -1.68 -17.35 -11.42
C GLU A 46 -2.24 -17.53 -9.99
N ASP A 47 -3.31 -18.31 -9.85
CA ASP A 47 -3.97 -18.58 -8.56
C ASP A 47 -4.46 -17.34 -7.77
N ASN A 48 -4.77 -16.26 -8.48
CA ASN A 48 -5.27 -15.00 -7.92
C ASN A 48 -4.30 -14.36 -6.90
N VAL A 49 -3.01 -14.47 -7.16
CA VAL A 49 -1.96 -13.79 -6.38
C VAL A 49 -1.71 -12.41 -6.98
N ILE A 50 -1.66 -11.40 -6.13
CA ILE A 50 -1.49 -10.00 -6.50
C ILE A 50 -0.22 -9.47 -5.86
N THR A 51 0.64 -8.89 -6.69
CA THR A 51 1.85 -8.20 -6.28
C THR A 51 1.70 -6.71 -6.55
N GLN A 52 1.93 -5.88 -5.54
CA GLN A 52 1.96 -4.43 -5.64
C GLN A 52 3.39 -3.93 -5.40
N GLU A 53 3.86 -3.05 -6.26
CA GLU A 53 5.15 -2.36 -6.13
C GLU A 53 4.89 -0.84 -6.15
N VAL A 54 5.35 -0.14 -5.12
CA VAL A 54 5.15 1.30 -4.93
C VAL A 54 6.48 2.02 -5.03
N ALA A 55 6.50 3.11 -5.81
CA ALA A 55 7.63 4.03 -5.90
C ALA A 55 7.13 5.48 -5.77
N LEU A 56 7.90 6.31 -5.07
CA LEU A 56 7.67 7.74 -4.94
C LEU A 56 8.71 8.52 -5.74
N PHE A 57 8.30 9.65 -6.28
CA PHE A 57 9.10 10.56 -7.08
C PHE A 57 8.88 11.98 -6.59
N ASP A 58 9.93 12.80 -6.64
CA ASP A 58 9.83 14.24 -6.38
C ASP A 58 9.12 14.98 -7.52
N ASP A 59 8.96 16.30 -7.37
CA ASP A 59 8.33 17.16 -8.36
C ASP A 59 9.16 17.30 -9.66
N GLU A 60 10.44 16.96 -9.62
CA GLU A 60 11.35 16.93 -10.77
C GLU A 60 11.31 15.58 -11.52
N GLY A 61 10.61 14.59 -10.96
CA GLY A 61 10.50 13.24 -11.51
C GLY A 61 11.64 12.29 -11.13
N ASN A 62 12.52 12.69 -10.20
CA ASN A 62 13.55 11.82 -9.68
C ASN A 62 12.93 10.83 -8.70
N ARG A 63 13.33 9.56 -8.79
CA ARG A 63 12.86 8.51 -7.89
C ARG A 63 13.44 8.73 -6.49
N GLY A 64 12.57 8.79 -5.49
CA GLY A 64 12.95 8.82 -4.08
C GLY A 64 13.47 7.47 -3.58
N PRO A 65 14.13 7.44 -2.40
CA PRO A 65 14.69 6.21 -1.84
C PRO A 65 13.62 5.23 -1.34
N TYR A 66 12.39 5.70 -1.10
CA TYR A 66 11.32 4.87 -0.58
C TYR A 66 10.83 3.85 -1.62
N THR A 67 10.68 2.62 -1.17
CA THR A 67 10.00 1.55 -1.91
C THR A 67 9.03 0.82 -0.99
N GLY A 68 7.86 0.48 -1.54
CA GLY A 68 6.88 -0.37 -0.86
C GLY A 68 6.55 -1.58 -1.72
N SER A 69 6.31 -2.71 -1.09
CA SER A 69 5.83 -3.90 -1.78
C SER A 69 4.80 -4.65 -0.94
N ALA A 70 3.85 -5.29 -1.62
CA ALA A 70 2.90 -6.19 -1.00
C ALA A 70 2.67 -7.38 -1.93
N LYS A 71 2.55 -8.59 -1.36
CA LYS A 71 2.14 -9.77 -2.10
C LYS A 71 1.02 -10.46 -1.34
N VAL A 72 -0.14 -10.59 -1.98
CA VAL A 72 -1.35 -11.15 -1.35
C VAL A 72 -2.02 -12.18 -2.23
N LYS A 73 -2.63 -13.19 -1.61
CA LYS A 73 -3.54 -14.11 -2.29
C LYS A 73 -4.97 -13.69 -2.05
N VAL A 74 -5.78 -13.65 -3.11
CA VAL A 74 -7.22 -13.39 -3.00
C VAL A 74 -7.98 -14.69 -2.69
N GLU A 75 -8.70 -14.70 -1.57
CA GLU A 75 -9.50 -15.84 -1.10
C GLU A 75 -10.94 -15.36 -0.84
N GLY A 76 -11.80 -15.45 -1.86
CA GLY A 76 -13.12 -14.80 -1.82
C GLY A 76 -12.95 -13.28 -1.76
N ASP A 77 -13.57 -12.62 -0.80
CA ASP A 77 -13.44 -11.18 -0.58
C ASP A 77 -12.24 -10.80 0.31
N LYS A 78 -11.41 -11.76 0.74
CA LYS A 78 -10.29 -11.53 1.67
C LYS A 78 -8.95 -11.57 0.96
N LEU A 79 -7.99 -10.85 1.53
CA LEU A 79 -6.59 -10.88 1.15
C LEU A 79 -5.78 -11.57 2.25
N ARG A 80 -4.99 -12.56 1.85
CA ARG A 80 -4.05 -13.27 2.73
C ARG A 80 -2.62 -12.88 2.39
N ASN A 81 -1.82 -12.53 3.40
CA ASN A 81 -0.39 -12.25 3.21
C ASN A 81 0.34 -13.45 2.57
N MET A 82 1.15 -13.16 1.56
CA MET A 82 2.05 -14.11 0.90
C MET A 82 3.50 -13.61 0.90
N LEU A 83 3.77 -12.45 1.49
CA LEU A 83 5.10 -11.86 1.58
C LEU A 83 5.63 -12.03 3.01
N GLU A 84 6.74 -12.76 3.14
CA GLU A 84 7.49 -12.81 4.38
C GLU A 84 8.59 -11.75 4.33
N ILE A 85 8.56 -10.82 5.29
CA ILE A 85 9.55 -9.75 5.42
C ILE A 85 10.14 -9.83 6.82
N THR A 86 11.46 -9.92 6.90
CA THR A 86 12.22 -9.95 8.16
C THR A 86 13.09 -8.70 8.36
N GLU A 87 13.20 -7.85 7.34
CA GLU A 87 13.96 -6.61 7.36
C GLU A 87 13.23 -5.53 6.54
N ASP A 88 13.10 -4.32 7.09
CA ASP A 88 12.51 -3.20 6.38
C ASP A 88 13.47 -2.69 5.29
N PRO A 89 13.09 -2.69 4.00
CA PRO A 89 13.99 -2.31 2.92
C PRO A 89 14.35 -0.81 2.93
N ASN A 90 13.62 0.02 3.66
CA ASN A 90 13.81 1.46 3.72
C ASN A 90 14.66 1.90 4.92
N THR A 91 14.67 1.12 6.01
CA THR A 91 15.42 1.46 7.23
C THR A 91 16.55 0.47 7.54
N GLY A 92 16.51 -0.74 6.99
CA GLY A 92 17.43 -1.84 7.31
C GLY A 92 17.21 -2.44 8.69
N ASN A 93 16.12 -2.08 9.38
CA ASN A 93 15.80 -2.62 10.70
C ASN A 93 15.09 -3.96 10.59
N THR A 94 15.23 -4.79 11.62
CA THR A 94 14.53 -6.07 11.70
C THR A 94 13.02 -5.86 11.83
N ILE A 95 12.25 -6.68 11.10
CA ILE A 95 10.80 -6.74 11.17
C ILE A 95 10.39 -8.03 11.88
N ASP A 96 9.49 -7.92 12.87
CA ASP A 96 8.86 -9.04 13.56
C ASP A 96 7.33 -8.92 13.54
N HIS A 97 6.63 -10.03 13.79
CA HIS A 97 5.16 -10.13 13.82
C HIS A 97 4.47 -9.52 12.58
N HIS A 98 5.11 -9.59 11.41
CA HIS A 98 4.57 -9.02 10.18
C HIS A 98 3.27 -9.71 9.76
N THR A 99 2.22 -8.92 9.60
CA THR A 99 0.97 -9.37 9.02
C THR A 99 0.48 -8.36 7.99
N LEU A 100 -0.11 -8.87 6.93
CA LEU A 100 -0.78 -8.07 5.92
C LEU A 100 -2.11 -8.74 5.58
N ASN A 101 -3.19 -8.05 5.91
CA ASN A 101 -4.54 -8.54 5.69
C ASN A 101 -5.34 -7.49 4.93
N GLY A 102 -6.45 -7.90 4.33
CA GLY A 102 -7.30 -6.95 3.64
C GLY A 102 -8.57 -7.58 3.13
N PHE A 103 -9.37 -6.75 2.46
CA PHE A 103 -10.60 -7.19 1.83
C PHE A 103 -10.93 -6.36 0.59
N ILE A 104 -11.68 -7.00 -0.30
CA ILE A 104 -12.18 -6.44 -1.56
C ILE A 104 -13.69 -6.23 -1.39
N LEU A 105 -14.14 -4.99 -1.62
CA LEU A 105 -15.54 -4.62 -1.80
C LEU A 105 -15.73 -4.13 -3.24
N ASP A 106 -16.98 -3.86 -3.65
CA ASP A 106 -17.38 -3.55 -5.03
C ASP A 106 -16.45 -2.61 -5.80
N LYS A 107 -16.04 -1.51 -5.14
CA LYS A 107 -15.15 -0.48 -5.68
C LYS A 107 -14.02 -0.15 -4.72
N HIS A 108 -13.79 -0.98 -3.70
CA HIS A 108 -12.81 -0.67 -2.67
C HIS A 108 -11.87 -1.85 -2.43
N LEU A 109 -10.60 -1.53 -2.20
CA LEU A 109 -9.63 -2.44 -1.63
C LEU A 109 -9.11 -1.81 -0.35
N LEU A 110 -9.22 -2.53 0.77
CA LEU A 110 -8.54 -2.14 1.99
C LEU A 110 -7.42 -3.14 2.27
N ILE A 111 -6.22 -2.62 2.53
CA ILE A 111 -5.07 -3.37 3.02
C ILE A 111 -4.67 -2.78 4.36
N VAL A 112 -4.45 -3.63 5.35
CA VAL A 112 -3.91 -3.29 6.65
C VAL A 112 -2.68 -4.16 6.87
N GLU A 113 -1.55 -3.50 7.00
CA GLU A 113 -0.28 -4.10 7.36
C GLU A 113 0.07 -3.70 8.79
N THR A 114 0.55 -4.66 9.57
CA THR A 114 1.06 -4.44 10.93
C THR A 114 2.36 -5.18 11.12
N TYR A 115 3.30 -4.59 11.84
CA TYR A 115 4.55 -5.22 12.18
C TYR A 115 5.24 -4.49 13.33
N ASP A 116 6.20 -5.15 13.96
CA ASP A 116 7.11 -4.53 14.90
C ASP A 116 8.43 -4.24 14.19
N GLU A 117 8.91 -3.00 14.29
CA GLU A 117 10.23 -2.62 13.81
C GLU A 117 11.21 -2.61 15.00
N VAL A 118 12.24 -3.45 14.94
CA VAL A 118 13.23 -3.63 16.00
C VAL A 118 14.52 -2.92 15.62
N PHE A 119 14.90 -1.92 16.43
CA PHE A 119 16.07 -1.09 16.22
C PHE A 119 17.34 -1.71 16.84
N PRO A 120 18.55 -1.36 16.35
CA PRO A 120 19.81 -1.88 16.90
C PRO A 120 20.06 -1.60 18.39
N ASP A 121 19.41 -0.57 18.95
CA ASP A 121 19.47 -0.20 20.37
C ASP A 121 18.49 -0.99 21.25
N GLY A 122 17.71 -1.90 20.68
CA GLY A 122 16.70 -2.71 21.36
C GLY A 122 15.34 -2.02 21.49
N ARG A 123 15.16 -0.80 20.97
CA ARG A 123 13.84 -0.16 20.86
C ARG A 123 12.96 -0.94 19.88
N VAL A 124 11.67 -1.03 20.20
CA VAL A 124 10.67 -1.66 19.33
C VAL A 124 9.55 -0.65 19.08
N ASP A 125 9.25 -0.39 17.81
CA ASP A 125 8.12 0.44 17.42
C ASP A 125 7.06 -0.44 16.73
N ALA A 126 5.84 -0.45 17.27
CA ALA A 126 4.70 -1.08 16.61
C ALA A 126 4.22 -0.21 15.45
N ARG A 127 4.20 -0.76 14.24
CA ARG A 127 3.80 -0.09 13.00
C ARG A 127 2.45 -0.60 12.53
N ARG A 128 1.62 0.31 12.02
CA ARG A 128 0.41 -0.03 11.26
C ARG A 128 0.30 0.87 10.04
N ASN A 129 0.25 0.25 8.87
CA ASN A 129 0.02 0.93 7.60
C ASN A 129 -1.33 0.49 7.05
N THR A 130 -2.20 1.45 6.76
CA THR A 130 -3.47 1.19 6.08
C THR A 130 -3.40 1.81 4.69
N ASN A 131 -3.80 1.05 3.68
CA ASN A 131 -4.00 1.55 2.31
C ASN A 131 -5.43 1.26 1.88
N HIS A 132 -6.17 2.32 1.54
CA HIS A 132 -7.53 2.24 1.01
C HIS A 132 -7.55 2.75 -0.41
N TYR A 133 -7.89 1.86 -1.33
CA TYR A 133 -8.10 2.20 -2.73
C TYR A 133 -9.59 2.29 -3.02
N TYR A 134 -9.99 3.35 -3.70
CA TYR A 134 -11.35 3.57 -4.18
C TYR A 134 -11.34 3.77 -5.70
N PHE A 135 -11.90 2.80 -6.42
CA PHE A 135 -11.97 2.81 -7.88
C PHE A 135 -13.14 3.67 -8.35
N LEU A 136 -12.81 4.77 -9.03
CA LEU A 136 -13.82 5.66 -9.63
C LEU A 136 -14.34 5.10 -10.95
N SER A 137 -13.43 4.55 -11.74
CA SER A 137 -13.62 3.93 -13.05
C SER A 137 -12.56 2.83 -13.25
N GLU A 138 -12.50 2.25 -14.44
CA GLU A 138 -11.47 1.26 -14.84
C GLU A 138 -10.08 1.90 -15.06
N ASP A 139 -10.01 3.24 -15.09
CA ASP A 139 -8.81 4.00 -15.39
C ASP A 139 -8.48 5.10 -14.37
N GLU A 140 -9.34 5.33 -13.37
CA GLU A 140 -9.11 6.29 -12.29
C GLU A 140 -9.41 5.68 -10.91
N MET A 141 -8.51 5.93 -9.95
CA MET A 141 -8.74 5.59 -8.53
C MET A 141 -8.23 6.68 -7.59
N TYR A 142 -8.77 6.70 -6.38
CA TYR A 142 -8.17 7.39 -5.24
C TYR A 142 -7.50 6.37 -4.32
N MET A 143 -6.32 6.71 -3.83
CA MET A 143 -5.65 6.01 -2.74
C MET A 143 -5.61 6.93 -1.53
N LEU A 144 -5.98 6.40 -0.38
CA LEU A 144 -5.77 7.00 0.93
C LEU A 144 -4.87 6.07 1.73
N SER A 145 -3.94 6.64 2.48
CA SER A 145 -3.09 5.85 3.37
C SER A 145 -2.91 6.51 4.71
N ASP A 146 -2.77 5.70 5.75
CA ASP A 146 -2.32 6.17 7.05
C ASP A 146 -1.21 5.26 7.60
N VAL A 147 -0.25 5.88 8.26
CA VAL A 147 0.87 5.21 8.93
C VAL A 147 0.83 5.61 10.39
N HIS A 148 0.80 4.60 11.25
CA HIS A 148 0.84 4.77 12.70
C HIS A 148 2.12 4.15 13.28
N VAL A 149 2.64 4.79 14.32
CA VAL A 149 3.77 4.29 15.12
C VAL A 149 3.37 4.35 16.58
N ASN A 150 3.40 3.20 17.26
CA ASN A 150 2.95 3.07 18.65
C ASN A 150 1.57 3.71 18.85
N GLU A 151 0.62 3.34 17.98
CA GLU A 151 -0.77 3.83 17.93
C GLU A 151 -0.95 5.33 17.62
N LYS A 152 0.13 6.08 17.37
CA LYS A 152 0.07 7.50 17.01
C LYS A 152 0.13 7.67 15.50
N LEU A 153 -0.79 8.45 14.93
CA LEU A 153 -0.78 8.81 13.53
C LEU A 153 0.51 9.59 13.20
N LEU A 154 1.31 9.05 12.29
CA LEU A 154 2.54 9.65 11.80
C LEU A 154 2.34 10.26 10.41
N VAL A 155 1.67 9.55 9.49
CA VAL A 155 1.43 10.02 8.13
C VAL A 155 -0.03 9.81 7.78
N PHE A 156 -0.64 10.80 7.16
CA PHE A 156 -1.85 10.63 6.36
C PHE A 156 -1.55 11.05 4.93
N ALA A 157 -1.91 10.22 3.95
CA ALA A 157 -1.58 10.42 2.56
C ALA A 157 -2.82 10.28 1.67
N ASN A 158 -2.82 11.00 0.56
CA ASN A 158 -3.77 10.78 -0.52
C ASN A 158 -3.09 10.89 -1.88
N ALA A 159 -3.61 10.14 -2.85
CA ALA A 159 -3.21 10.24 -4.24
C ALA A 159 -4.42 10.03 -5.16
N LYS A 160 -4.53 10.83 -6.22
CA LYS A 160 -5.43 10.55 -7.34
C LYS A 160 -4.60 9.88 -8.43
N LEU A 161 -4.92 8.62 -8.75
CA LEU A 161 -4.17 7.82 -9.70
C LEU A 161 -4.94 7.61 -10.99
N LYS A 162 -4.20 7.53 -12.09
CA LYS A 162 -4.69 7.13 -13.41
C LYS A 162 -3.95 5.90 -13.89
N LYS A 163 -4.65 5.00 -14.57
CA LYS A 163 -4.05 3.86 -15.25
C LYS A 163 -3.31 4.36 -16.49
N ILE A 164 -2.03 4.04 -16.59
CA ILE A 164 -1.15 4.43 -17.71
C ILE A 164 -0.97 3.28 -18.69
N LYS A 165 -1.07 2.04 -18.21
CA LYS A 165 -0.96 0.80 -18.98
C LYS A 165 -1.82 -0.29 -18.35
#